data_AF-A0A0L1IXL1-F1
#
_entry.id   AF-A0A0L1IXL1-F1
#
_cell.length_a   1.000
_cell.length_b   1.000
_cell.length_c   1.000
_cell.angle_alpha   90.00
_cell.angle_beta   90.00
_cell.angle_gamma   90.00
#
_symmetry.space_group_name_H-M   'P 1'
#
loop_
_entity.id
_entity.type
_entity.pdbx_description
1 polymer ?
#
loop_
_entity_poly.entity_id
_entity_poly.type
_entity_poly.pdbx_seq_one_letter_code
_entity_poly.pdbx_strand_id
1 'polypeptide(L)'
;MFTPLTPRNVKWLYPASDPNNSAESLQHTTATITSEVPTPPENDFANQPSSEFMALVVDEIDEESIVHGEQLGRATKPVPVQLVKITTENMSHMAILSWRWDGDIHSSRNIASAVHLAKTMSIKYLFIDQISIDQSLDGDALIEKVLAFSTLYKTITVIAAYEKVDEAFKKTLYRPWIFSEMRLYRYNPGQIIYVGHCNQGSKHTPWCYLPILDPLLRPHLCYEFFKHLSRNWTGSYLDTIVHVLYQEIDMASICDFKFIMPPYARVLSTAYETMSRNDYLLTAAILCVVHARPSGPLLPSLEDMDYRRYRFSKARGRFSKGKVRYNIRLDGVTVANWEDWCGLHKSAHFYMLSVVQDTEQVILKALGLTDPEFLREYALQEEARRSCLILPKEETVPLPTVKIASVVL
;
A
#
# COMPACT_ATOMS: atom_id res chain seq x y z
N MET A 1 -4.86 2.82 47.33
CA MET A 1 -6.08 2.41 46.63
C MET A 1 -5.73 2.31 45.16
N PHE A 2 -5.52 1.08 44.67
CA PHE A 2 -5.38 0.84 43.24
C PHE A 2 -6.78 0.86 42.64
N THR A 3 -7.06 1.83 41.77
CA THR A 3 -8.21 1.77 40.87
C THR A 3 -8.08 0.49 40.04
N PRO A 4 -9.12 -0.35 39.94
CA PRO A 4 -9.06 -1.51 39.07
C PRO A 4 -8.91 -1.04 37.64
N LEU A 5 -7.90 -1.54 36.93
CA LEU A 5 -7.75 -1.37 35.48
C LEU A 5 -9.04 -1.86 34.83
N THR A 6 -9.71 -0.97 34.09
CA THR A 6 -10.81 -1.35 33.19
C THR A 6 -10.32 -2.48 32.28
N PRO A 7 -11.12 -3.54 32.05
CA PRO A 7 -10.72 -4.62 31.16
C PRO A 7 -10.39 -4.04 29.78
N ARG A 8 -9.18 -4.33 29.29
CA ARG A 8 -8.78 -4.06 27.92
C ARG A 8 -9.74 -4.81 27.01
N ASN A 9 -10.49 -4.06 26.22
CA ASN A 9 -11.54 -4.61 25.37
C ASN A 9 -11.24 -4.27 23.92
N VAL A 10 -11.15 -5.29 23.08
CA VAL A 10 -11.30 -5.14 21.63
C VAL A 10 -12.76 -4.85 21.36
N LYS A 11 -13.04 -3.67 20.78
CA LYS A 11 -14.37 -3.32 20.29
C LYS A 11 -14.42 -3.52 18.78
N TRP A 12 -15.19 -4.50 18.33
CA TRP A 12 -15.52 -4.67 16.92
C TRP A 12 -16.49 -3.55 16.49
N LEU A 13 -16.03 -2.74 15.54
CA LEU A 13 -16.81 -1.64 14.95
C LEU A 13 -17.46 -2.08 13.64
N TYR A 14 -16.84 -3.02 12.94
CA TYR A 14 -17.37 -3.60 11.73
C TYR A 14 -16.82 -5.00 11.44
N PRO A 15 -17.67 -6.02 11.21
CA PRO A 15 -19.08 -6.05 11.62
C PRO A 15 -19.20 -5.82 13.13
N ALA A 16 -20.36 -5.37 13.61
CA ALA A 16 -20.55 -4.99 15.02
C ALA A 16 -20.58 -6.20 15.99
N SER A 17 -20.76 -7.41 15.47
CA SER A 17 -20.72 -8.68 16.21
C SER A 17 -19.31 -9.28 16.22
N ASP A 18 -18.95 -9.93 17.33
CA ASP A 18 -17.72 -10.74 17.43
C ASP A 18 -17.81 -11.90 16.43
N PRO A 19 -16.94 -11.97 15.41
CA PRO A 19 -17.02 -12.96 14.35
C PRO A 19 -16.82 -14.40 14.84
N ASN A 20 -16.26 -14.60 16.04
CA ASN A 20 -16.14 -15.93 16.64
C ASN A 20 -17.44 -16.41 17.30
N ASN A 21 -18.48 -15.56 17.37
CA ASN A 21 -19.69 -15.80 18.17
C ASN A 21 -21.03 -15.58 17.43
N SER A 22 -21.07 -15.44 16.10
CA SER A 22 -22.36 -15.25 15.41
C SER A 22 -22.48 -16.01 14.09
N ALA A 23 -23.58 -16.77 13.98
CA ALA A 23 -24.08 -17.45 12.78
C ALA A 23 -24.47 -16.50 11.61
N GLU A 24 -24.12 -15.22 11.68
CA GLU A 24 -24.43 -14.20 10.67
C GLU A 24 -23.43 -14.18 9.49
N SER A 25 -22.33 -14.94 9.57
CA SER A 25 -21.34 -15.07 8.47
C SER A 25 -21.84 -15.86 7.25
N LEU A 26 -23.04 -16.44 7.29
CA LEU A 26 -23.49 -17.44 6.30
C LEU A 26 -24.60 -16.96 5.35
N GLN A 27 -25.06 -15.71 5.41
CA GLN A 27 -26.21 -15.27 4.58
C GLN A 27 -25.91 -14.28 3.44
N HIS A 28 -24.66 -13.93 3.18
CA HIS A 28 -24.32 -13.00 2.09
C HIS A 28 -23.31 -13.54 1.08
N THR A 29 -23.44 -14.80 0.62
CA THR A 29 -22.93 -15.20 -0.70
C THR A 29 -23.58 -16.49 -1.21
N THR A 30 -24.87 -16.46 -1.55
CA THR A 30 -25.46 -17.48 -2.43
C THR A 30 -26.08 -16.80 -3.64
N ALA A 31 -25.23 -16.16 -4.45
CA ALA A 31 -25.57 -15.90 -5.84
C ALA A 31 -25.14 -17.13 -6.64
N THR A 32 -26.09 -18.00 -6.94
CA THR A 32 -25.95 -19.09 -7.91
C THR A 32 -25.57 -18.48 -9.26
N ILE A 33 -24.30 -18.51 -9.63
CA ILE A 33 -23.85 -18.23 -11.00
C ILE A 33 -23.55 -19.58 -11.66
N THR A 34 -24.57 -20.13 -12.30
CA THR A 34 -24.41 -21.11 -13.38
C THR A 34 -23.97 -20.36 -14.64
N SER A 35 -22.68 -20.34 -14.92
CA SER A 35 -22.11 -20.14 -16.25
C SER A 35 -20.61 -20.39 -16.15
N GLU A 36 -20.10 -21.22 -17.06
CA GLU A 36 -18.70 -21.65 -17.18
C GLU A 36 -17.72 -20.48 -16.98
N VAL A 37 -17.11 -20.44 -15.81
CA VAL A 37 -16.03 -19.52 -15.45
C VAL A 37 -14.74 -20.07 -16.07
N PRO A 38 -13.95 -19.27 -16.80
CA PRO A 38 -12.62 -19.69 -17.23
C PRO A 38 -11.83 -20.06 -16.00
N THR A 39 -11.27 -21.27 -15.98
CA THR A 39 -10.41 -21.77 -14.91
C THR A 39 -9.42 -20.68 -14.51
N PRO A 40 -9.34 -20.29 -13.23
CA PRO A 40 -8.27 -19.40 -12.77
C PRO A 40 -6.93 -20.01 -13.19
N PRO A 41 -5.91 -19.19 -13.53
CA PRO A 41 -4.60 -19.73 -13.82
C PRO A 41 -4.19 -20.63 -12.66
N GLU A 42 -3.74 -21.83 -13.01
CA GLU A 42 -3.44 -22.92 -12.09
C GLU A 42 -2.74 -22.42 -10.83
N ASN A 43 -3.20 -22.95 -9.70
CA ASN A 43 -2.57 -22.83 -8.39
C ASN A 43 -1.04 -22.99 -8.48
N ASP A 44 -0.33 -21.86 -8.45
CA ASP A 44 1.12 -21.78 -8.25
C ASP A 44 1.57 -22.19 -6.82
N PHE A 45 0.73 -22.92 -6.08
CA PHE A 45 1.09 -23.52 -4.80
C PHE A 45 2.18 -24.59 -4.94
N ALA A 46 2.37 -25.17 -6.13
CA ALA A 46 3.32 -26.25 -6.35
C ALA A 46 4.79 -25.81 -6.45
N ASN A 47 5.08 -24.51 -6.61
CA ASN A 47 6.44 -24.00 -6.84
C ASN A 47 6.89 -22.94 -5.81
N GLN A 48 6.22 -22.78 -4.67
CA GLN A 48 6.68 -21.83 -3.66
C GLN A 48 7.92 -22.36 -2.91
N PRO A 49 9.02 -21.59 -2.82
CA PRO A 49 10.12 -21.93 -1.94
C PRO A 49 9.61 -21.99 -0.49
N SER A 50 10.10 -22.96 0.27
CA SER A 50 9.72 -23.24 1.66
C SER A 50 9.47 -21.96 2.47
N SER A 51 8.22 -21.67 2.81
CA SER A 51 7.78 -20.43 3.47
C SER A 51 7.98 -20.50 4.98
N GLU A 52 9.24 -20.58 5.38
CA GLU A 52 9.65 -20.44 6.78
C GLU A 52 10.05 -19.00 7.05
N PHE A 53 9.41 -18.37 8.04
CA PHE A 53 9.72 -17.01 8.47
C PHE A 53 9.80 -16.94 9.99
N MET A 54 10.67 -16.08 10.51
CA MET A 54 10.64 -15.73 11.92
C MET A 54 9.35 -14.95 12.22
N ALA A 55 8.63 -15.35 13.26
CA ALA A 55 7.39 -14.71 13.68
C ALA A 55 7.42 -14.40 15.18
N LEU A 56 6.70 -13.36 15.58
CA LEU A 56 6.43 -13.03 16.97
C LEU A 56 5.49 -14.09 17.59
N VAL A 57 5.83 -14.63 18.76
CA VAL A 57 4.96 -15.53 19.53
C VAL A 57 4.00 -14.70 20.38
N VAL A 58 2.74 -14.62 19.95
CA VAL A 58 1.75 -13.65 20.46
C VAL A 58 1.45 -13.85 21.95
N ASP A 59 1.34 -15.10 22.41
CA ASP A 59 0.97 -15.42 23.80
C ASP A 59 2.08 -15.09 24.82
N GLU A 60 3.33 -14.99 24.36
CA GLU A 60 4.49 -14.69 25.21
C GLU A 60 4.74 -13.18 25.39
N ILE A 61 3.99 -12.35 24.65
CA ILE A 61 4.12 -10.90 24.70
C ILE A 61 3.25 -10.32 25.81
N ASP A 62 3.85 -9.47 26.65
CA ASP A 62 3.11 -8.59 27.55
C ASP A 62 2.83 -7.25 26.87
N GLU A 63 1.56 -6.93 26.59
CA GLU A 63 1.20 -5.69 25.89
C GLU A 63 1.57 -4.43 26.70
N GLU A 64 1.56 -4.46 28.03
CA GLU A 64 1.95 -3.30 28.86
C GLU A 64 3.38 -2.87 28.62
N SER A 65 4.26 -3.88 28.49
CA SER A 65 5.68 -3.66 28.23
C SER A 65 5.92 -2.95 26.89
N ILE A 66 5.09 -3.23 25.86
CA ILE A 66 5.19 -2.62 24.53
C ILE A 66 4.63 -1.19 24.52
N VAL A 67 3.49 -0.95 25.19
CA VAL A 67 2.83 0.37 25.19
C VAL A 67 3.66 1.43 25.91
N HIS A 68 4.27 1.04 27.03
CA HIS A 68 5.05 1.95 27.86
C HIS A 68 6.53 1.98 27.49
N GLY A 69 6.95 1.14 26.54
CA GLY A 69 8.32 1.01 26.06
C GLY A 69 9.29 0.95 27.23
N GLU A 70 9.29 -0.17 27.97
CA GLU A 70 10.09 -0.38 29.19
C GLU A 70 10.56 0.93 29.82
N GLN A 71 9.64 1.64 30.49
CA GLN A 71 10.04 2.76 31.34
C GLN A 71 11.16 2.25 32.26
N LEU A 72 12.37 2.80 32.06
CA LEU A 72 13.63 2.53 32.80
C LEU A 72 14.62 1.54 32.15
N GLY A 73 15.11 1.87 30.94
CA GLY A 73 16.53 1.68 30.60
C GLY A 73 17.09 0.25 30.62
N ARG A 74 16.29 -0.79 30.38
CA ARG A 74 16.76 -2.18 30.31
C ARG A 74 15.94 -3.04 29.35
N ALA A 75 16.14 -2.85 28.04
CA ALA A 75 15.85 -3.87 27.02
C ALA A 75 16.62 -5.16 27.39
N THR A 76 16.01 -6.03 28.20
CA THR A 76 16.70 -7.19 28.78
C THR A 76 16.04 -8.51 28.46
N LYS A 77 14.81 -8.52 27.95
CA LYS A 77 14.20 -9.73 27.41
C LYS A 77 14.15 -9.66 25.88
N PRO A 78 14.72 -10.65 25.18
CA PRO A 78 14.60 -10.72 23.74
C PRO A 78 13.12 -10.85 23.36
N VAL A 79 12.74 -10.25 22.24
CA VAL A 79 11.41 -10.43 21.65
C VAL A 79 11.19 -11.93 21.42
N PRO A 80 10.11 -12.54 21.95
CA PRO A 80 9.83 -13.95 21.76
C PRO A 80 9.49 -14.20 20.29
N VAL A 81 10.44 -14.82 19.59
CA VAL A 81 10.33 -15.11 18.16
C VAL A 81 10.61 -16.57 17.88
N GLN A 82 9.90 -17.13 16.90
CA GLN A 82 10.04 -18.52 16.49
C GLN A 82 10.11 -18.62 14.97
N LEU A 83 10.93 -19.53 14.44
CA LEU A 83 10.90 -19.89 13.03
C LEU A 83 9.66 -20.75 12.77
N VAL A 84 8.76 -20.26 11.92
CA VAL A 84 7.46 -20.88 11.68
C VAL A 84 7.32 -21.25 10.22
N LYS A 85 7.00 -22.51 9.97
CA LYS A 85 6.62 -23.02 8.66
C LYS A 85 5.13 -22.82 8.43
N ILE A 86 4.79 -22.17 7.32
CA ILE A 86 3.39 -21.92 6.96
C ILE A 86 2.83 -23.13 6.23
N THR A 87 1.74 -23.68 6.73
CA THR A 87 1.03 -24.82 6.15
C THR A 87 -0.48 -24.59 6.18
N THR A 88 -1.21 -25.28 5.32
CA THR A 88 -2.67 -25.15 5.24
C THR A 88 -3.39 -25.40 6.57
N GLU A 89 -2.82 -26.24 7.43
CA GLU A 89 -3.41 -26.61 8.72
C GLU A 89 -3.24 -25.52 9.80
N ASN A 90 -2.23 -24.65 9.67
CA ASN A 90 -1.87 -23.69 10.70
C ASN A 90 -2.10 -22.22 10.30
N MET A 91 -2.47 -21.93 9.05
CA MET A 91 -2.76 -20.58 8.55
C MET A 91 -3.82 -19.81 9.35
N SER A 92 -4.79 -20.50 9.97
CA SER A 92 -5.81 -19.86 10.81
C SER A 92 -5.25 -19.27 12.11
N HIS A 93 -4.09 -19.73 12.55
CA HIS A 93 -3.39 -19.24 13.75
C HIS A 93 -2.30 -18.20 13.42
N MET A 94 -2.30 -17.69 12.19
CA MET A 94 -1.27 -16.81 11.66
C MET A 94 -1.88 -15.51 11.17
N ALA A 95 -1.15 -14.41 11.41
CA ALA A 95 -1.42 -13.16 10.76
C ALA A 95 -0.12 -12.46 10.36
N ILE A 96 -0.19 -11.68 9.29
CA ILE A 96 0.83 -10.69 8.96
C ILE A 96 0.40 -9.32 9.49
N LEU A 97 1.32 -8.62 10.14
CA LEU A 97 1.15 -7.25 10.55
C LEU A 97 1.62 -6.31 9.45
N SER A 98 0.70 -5.50 8.95
CA SER A 98 0.99 -4.37 8.08
C SER A 98 1.14 -3.12 8.95
N TRP A 99 2.39 -2.72 9.16
CA TRP A 99 2.82 -1.61 10.00
C TRP A 99 4.23 -1.20 9.57
N ARG A 100 4.53 0.10 9.45
CA ARG A 100 5.77 0.57 8.80
C ARG A 100 6.39 1.86 9.36
N TRP A 101 6.01 2.33 10.55
CA TRP A 101 6.46 3.67 10.95
C TRP A 101 6.46 3.99 12.46
N ASP A 102 6.12 3.06 13.36
CA ASP A 102 6.60 3.21 14.75
C ASP A 102 8.02 2.62 14.83
N GLY A 103 8.81 3.10 15.78
CA GLY A 103 10.24 2.77 15.88
C GLY A 103 10.50 1.33 16.31
N ASP A 104 11.19 1.19 17.42
CA ASP A 104 11.51 -0.11 18.00
C ASP A 104 10.22 -0.89 18.30
N ILE A 105 10.22 -2.19 17.98
CA ILE A 105 9.16 -3.14 18.33
C ILE A 105 8.78 -3.10 19.82
N HIS A 106 9.74 -2.73 20.66
CA HIS A 106 9.55 -2.58 22.10
C HIS A 106 8.73 -1.35 22.51
N SER A 107 8.37 -0.43 21.60
CA SER A 107 7.76 0.86 21.93
C SER A 107 6.66 1.32 20.95
N SER A 108 5.86 0.37 20.44
CA SER A 108 4.84 0.65 19.42
C SER A 108 3.41 0.37 19.90
N ARG A 109 2.59 1.42 19.99
CA ARG A 109 1.15 1.28 20.28
C ARG A 109 0.40 0.54 19.20
N ASN A 110 0.83 0.64 17.94
CA ASN A 110 0.23 -0.12 16.84
C ASN A 110 0.53 -1.62 16.99
N ILE A 111 1.76 -2.00 17.35
CA ILE A 111 2.11 -3.41 17.62
C ILE A 111 1.35 -3.92 18.84
N ALA A 112 1.30 -3.16 19.94
CA ALA A 112 0.53 -3.55 21.12
C ALA A 112 -0.96 -3.77 20.79
N SER A 113 -1.56 -2.88 19.99
CA SER A 113 -2.95 -3.02 19.53
C SER A 113 -3.14 -4.26 18.67
N ALA A 114 -2.19 -4.55 17.77
CA ALA A 114 -2.22 -5.73 16.92
C ALA A 114 -2.06 -7.03 17.71
N VAL A 115 -1.15 -7.07 18.70
CA VAL A 115 -0.97 -8.21 19.61
C VAL A 115 -2.23 -8.45 20.42
N HIS A 116 -2.83 -7.40 20.99
CA HIS A 116 -4.05 -7.51 21.77
C HIS A 116 -5.23 -8.07 20.95
N LEU A 117 -5.37 -7.59 19.70
CA LEU A 117 -6.32 -8.14 18.74
C LEU A 117 -6.00 -9.61 18.42
N ALA A 118 -4.74 -9.94 18.15
CA ALA A 118 -4.30 -11.28 17.81
C ALA A 118 -4.63 -12.30 18.91
N LYS A 119 -4.39 -11.96 20.18
CA LYS A 119 -4.78 -12.79 21.35
C LYS A 119 -6.28 -13.05 21.39
N THR A 120 -7.09 -12.01 21.20
CA THR A 120 -8.57 -12.13 21.17
C THR A 120 -9.04 -13.07 20.05
N MET A 121 -8.29 -13.13 18.95
CA MET A 121 -8.58 -13.98 17.81
C MET A 121 -7.91 -15.36 17.85
N SER A 122 -7.20 -15.71 18.94
CA SER A 122 -6.43 -16.96 19.04
C SER A 122 -5.38 -17.14 17.92
N ILE A 123 -4.82 -16.02 17.44
CA ILE A 123 -3.67 -15.99 16.53
C ILE A 123 -2.41 -16.22 17.39
N LYS A 124 -1.61 -17.21 17.01
CA LYS A 124 -0.40 -17.62 17.74
C LYS A 124 0.85 -16.92 17.24
N TYR A 125 0.91 -16.68 15.93
CA TYR A 125 2.10 -16.15 15.26
C TYR A 125 1.77 -14.89 14.48
N LEU A 126 2.50 -13.81 14.76
CA LEU A 126 2.39 -12.54 14.05
C LEU A 126 3.68 -12.28 13.26
N PHE A 127 3.58 -12.28 11.94
CA PHE A 127 4.69 -11.98 11.02
C PHE A 127 4.83 -10.47 10.87
N ILE A 128 6.02 -9.95 11.17
CA ILE A 128 6.35 -8.52 11.14
C ILE A 128 7.61 -8.38 10.29
N ASP A 129 7.60 -7.48 9.32
CA ASP A 129 8.70 -7.24 8.38
C ASP A 129 10.08 -7.10 9.07
N GLN A 130 10.16 -6.34 10.16
CA GLN A 130 11.39 -6.11 10.93
C GLN A 130 11.93 -7.37 11.62
N ILE A 131 11.08 -8.38 11.84
CA ILE A 131 11.47 -9.69 12.43
C ILE A 131 11.71 -10.72 11.32
N SER A 132 10.80 -10.78 10.36
CA SER A 132 10.70 -11.87 9.40
C SER A 132 11.67 -11.72 8.23
N ILE A 133 12.13 -10.50 7.95
CA ILE A 133 13.09 -10.22 6.87
C ILE A 133 14.41 -9.82 7.51
N ASP A 134 15.48 -10.53 7.15
CA ASP A 134 16.85 -10.15 7.49
C ASP A 134 17.22 -8.84 6.79
N GLN A 135 17.25 -7.76 7.56
CA GLN A 135 17.54 -6.40 7.08
C GLN A 135 19.03 -6.19 6.73
N SER A 136 19.90 -7.18 6.99
CA SER A 136 21.32 -7.12 6.60
C SER A 136 21.57 -7.53 5.15
N LEU A 137 20.58 -8.13 4.48
CA LEU A 137 20.65 -8.53 3.09
C LEU A 137 20.68 -7.31 2.15
N ASP A 138 21.33 -7.45 1.01
CA ASP A 138 21.39 -6.44 -0.05
C ASP A 138 20.98 -7.00 -1.42
N GLY A 139 20.95 -6.12 -2.43
CA GLY A 139 20.75 -6.50 -3.83
C GLY A 139 19.53 -7.41 -4.08
N ASP A 140 19.74 -8.43 -4.90
CA ASP A 140 18.71 -9.39 -5.31
C ASP A 140 18.24 -10.29 -4.17
N ALA A 141 19.12 -10.61 -3.20
CA ALA A 141 18.75 -11.45 -2.05
C ALA A 141 17.71 -10.77 -1.16
N LEU A 142 17.85 -9.47 -0.93
CA LEU A 142 16.82 -8.68 -0.23
C LEU A 142 15.52 -8.61 -1.05
N ILE A 143 15.61 -8.43 -2.37
CA ILE A 143 14.43 -8.42 -3.27
C ILE A 143 13.65 -9.72 -3.12
N GLU A 144 14.32 -10.86 -3.26
CA GLU A 144 13.70 -12.18 -3.15
C GLU A 144 13.01 -12.37 -1.81
N LYS A 145 13.64 -11.96 -0.70
CA LYS A 145 13.04 -12.05 0.63
C LYS A 145 11.84 -11.13 0.81
N VAL A 146 11.91 -9.88 0.33
CA VAL A 146 10.79 -8.93 0.38
C VAL A 146 9.61 -9.44 -0.46
N LEU A 147 9.87 -9.96 -1.66
CA LEU A 147 8.83 -10.54 -2.52
C LEU A 147 8.21 -11.77 -1.88
N ALA A 148 9.03 -12.68 -1.34
CA ALA A 148 8.54 -13.87 -0.64
C ALA A 148 7.68 -13.50 0.58
N PHE A 149 8.14 -12.57 1.42
CA PHE A 149 7.37 -12.07 2.56
C PHE A 149 6.07 -11.39 2.12
N SER A 150 6.09 -10.63 1.02
CA SER A 150 4.92 -9.93 0.49
C SER A 150 3.81 -10.89 0.03
N THR A 151 4.13 -12.17 -0.24
CA THR A 151 3.11 -13.18 -0.55
C THR A 151 2.16 -13.43 0.63
N LEU A 152 2.62 -13.20 1.87
CA LEU A 152 1.82 -13.40 3.08
C LEU A 152 0.59 -12.49 3.13
N TYR A 153 0.70 -11.26 2.59
CA TYR A 153 -0.44 -10.34 2.43
C TYR A 153 -1.55 -10.88 1.52
N LYS A 154 -1.27 -11.93 0.73
CA LYS A 154 -2.22 -12.58 -0.16
C LYS A 154 -2.67 -13.96 0.34
N THR A 155 -2.16 -14.47 1.45
CA THR A 155 -2.41 -15.86 1.87
C THR A 155 -2.99 -15.97 3.26
N ILE A 156 -2.50 -15.20 4.23
CA ILE A 156 -2.94 -15.26 5.64
C ILE A 156 -3.70 -14.01 6.05
N THR A 157 -4.29 -14.03 7.25
CA THR A 157 -4.97 -12.86 7.83
C THR A 157 -4.04 -11.65 7.88
N VAL A 158 -4.52 -10.48 7.47
CA VAL A 158 -3.78 -9.22 7.57
C VAL A 158 -4.33 -8.43 8.76
N ILE A 159 -3.46 -8.03 9.68
CA ILE A 159 -3.75 -7.01 10.69
C ILE A 159 -3.09 -5.72 10.24
N ALA A 160 -3.87 -4.67 10.00
CA ALA A 160 -3.39 -3.36 9.58
C ALA A 160 -3.44 -2.38 10.76
N ALA A 161 -2.30 -1.82 11.15
CA ALA A 161 -2.18 -0.91 12.29
C ALA A 161 -1.36 0.34 11.89
N TYR A 162 -2.06 1.46 11.69
CA TYR A 162 -1.51 2.64 10.99
C TYR A 162 -1.71 3.96 11.72
N GLU A 163 -2.08 3.95 13.00
CA GLU A 163 -2.47 5.19 13.67
C GLU A 163 -1.30 5.96 14.22
N LYS A 164 -1.18 7.23 13.81
CA LYS A 164 -0.11 8.15 14.21
C LYS A 164 -0.65 9.33 14.96
N VAL A 165 -0.31 9.41 16.24
CA VAL A 165 -0.54 10.62 17.03
C VAL A 165 0.18 11.78 16.34
N ASP A 166 -0.50 12.90 16.17
CA ASP A 166 0.00 14.15 15.56
C ASP A 166 0.30 14.14 14.05
N GLU A 167 -0.07 13.08 13.30
CA GLU A 167 -0.03 13.10 11.84
C GLU A 167 -1.42 12.81 11.25
N ALA A 168 -1.75 13.48 10.15
CA ALA A 168 -2.99 13.22 9.46
C ALA A 168 -2.99 11.80 8.89
N PHE A 169 -4.00 10.99 9.23
CA PHE A 169 -4.14 9.60 8.77
C PHE A 169 -3.96 9.41 7.26
N LYS A 170 -4.45 10.38 6.48
CA LYS A 170 -4.21 10.46 5.03
C LYS A 170 -2.72 10.33 4.71
N LYS A 171 -1.85 11.14 5.32
CA LYS A 171 -0.41 11.12 5.07
C LYS A 171 0.19 9.76 5.38
N THR A 172 -0.26 9.09 6.44
CA THR A 172 0.20 7.74 6.76
C THR A 172 -0.11 6.74 5.64
N LEU A 173 -1.36 6.70 5.16
CA LEU A 173 -1.78 5.73 4.14
C LEU A 173 -1.23 6.00 2.74
N TYR A 174 -0.77 7.22 2.47
CA TYR A 174 -0.06 7.57 1.24
C TYR A 174 1.46 7.35 1.33
N ARG A 175 1.99 6.77 2.41
CA ARG A 175 3.39 6.30 2.45
C ARG A 175 3.57 5.15 1.45
N PRO A 176 4.61 5.18 0.59
CA PRO A 176 4.73 4.24 -0.53
C PRO A 176 4.66 2.75 -0.15
N TRP A 177 5.34 2.35 0.93
CA TRP A 177 5.33 0.97 1.40
C TRP A 177 3.95 0.52 1.91
N ILE A 178 3.30 1.33 2.74
CA ILE A 178 1.91 1.06 3.19
C ILE A 178 0.96 1.00 2.01
N PHE A 179 1.09 1.93 1.07
CA PHE A 179 0.29 1.96 -0.14
C PHE A 179 0.48 0.68 -0.97
N SER A 180 1.71 0.18 -1.08
CA SER A 180 2.03 -1.09 -1.76
C SER A 180 1.40 -2.29 -1.07
N GLU A 181 1.53 -2.40 0.25
CA GLU A 181 0.93 -3.49 1.03
C GLU A 181 -0.59 -3.52 0.89
N MET A 182 -1.23 -2.35 1.00
CA MET A 182 -2.69 -2.21 0.83
C MET A 182 -3.18 -2.68 -0.54
N ARG A 183 -2.37 -2.56 -1.60
CA ARG A 183 -2.70 -3.10 -2.93
C ARG A 183 -2.67 -4.62 -2.94
N LEU A 184 -1.77 -5.25 -2.20
CA LEU A 184 -1.67 -6.72 -2.11
C LEU A 184 -2.87 -7.33 -1.41
N TYR A 185 -3.49 -6.59 -0.48
CA TYR A 185 -4.70 -7.02 0.22
C TYR A 185 -5.85 -7.37 -0.72
N ARG A 186 -5.88 -6.76 -1.91
CA ARG A 186 -6.90 -6.98 -2.94
C ARG A 186 -7.03 -8.45 -3.36
N TYR A 187 -5.94 -9.20 -3.22
CA TYR A 187 -5.83 -10.62 -3.56
C TYR A 187 -5.93 -11.55 -2.35
N ASN A 188 -6.18 -11.01 -1.15
CA ASN A 188 -6.23 -11.80 0.06
C ASN A 188 -7.56 -12.60 0.12
N PRO A 189 -7.51 -13.95 0.20
CA PRO A 189 -8.71 -14.77 0.32
C PRO A 189 -9.24 -14.84 1.77
N GLY A 190 -8.44 -14.40 2.75
CA GLY A 190 -8.77 -14.35 4.16
C GLY A 190 -9.42 -13.02 4.57
N GLN A 191 -8.98 -12.50 5.71
CA GLN A 191 -9.54 -11.30 6.33
C GLN A 191 -8.48 -10.21 6.46
N ILE A 192 -8.89 -8.98 6.17
CA ILE A 192 -8.12 -7.76 6.45
C ILE A 192 -8.78 -7.10 7.65
N ILE A 193 -8.02 -6.89 8.72
CA ILE A 193 -8.53 -6.34 9.97
C ILE A 193 -7.74 -5.08 10.28
N TYR A 194 -8.40 -3.94 10.16
CA TYR A 194 -7.84 -2.69 10.68
C TYR A 194 -8.02 -2.64 12.19
N VAL A 195 -6.96 -2.28 12.90
CA VAL A 195 -6.98 -2.06 14.34
C VAL A 195 -6.47 -0.65 14.66
N GLY A 196 -7.22 0.11 15.45
CA GLY A 196 -6.87 1.46 15.88
C GLY A 196 -7.00 1.68 17.39
N HIS A 197 -6.18 2.59 17.94
CA HIS A 197 -6.10 2.97 19.35
C HIS A 197 -6.35 4.48 19.64
N CYS A 198 -6.50 5.33 18.63
CA CYS A 198 -6.76 6.77 18.69
C CYS A 198 -7.82 7.24 17.67
N ASN A 199 -8.54 6.31 17.06
CA ASN A 199 -9.73 6.56 16.25
C ASN A 199 -9.48 7.39 14.98
N GLN A 200 -8.33 7.22 14.35
CA GLN A 200 -8.03 7.86 13.07
C GLN A 200 -8.70 7.12 11.91
N GLY A 201 -8.34 5.85 11.70
CA GLY A 201 -8.91 5.04 10.62
C GLY A 201 -10.27 4.43 10.96
N SER A 202 -10.57 4.23 12.25
CA SER A 202 -11.91 3.84 12.71
C SER A 202 -12.88 5.01 12.84
N LYS A 203 -12.47 6.23 12.48
CA LYS A 203 -13.35 7.38 12.46
C LYS A 203 -14.49 7.13 11.48
N HIS A 204 -15.71 7.13 12.00
CA HIS A 204 -16.90 7.08 11.17
C HIS A 204 -17.09 8.43 10.47
N THR A 205 -17.05 8.46 9.15
CA THR A 205 -17.36 9.64 8.35
C THR A 205 -18.71 9.48 7.66
N PRO A 206 -19.68 10.39 7.94
CA PRO A 206 -20.96 10.40 7.25
C PRO A 206 -20.72 10.52 5.74
N TRP A 207 -21.58 9.87 4.96
CA TRP A 207 -21.54 9.89 3.51
C TRP A 207 -21.37 11.30 2.94
N CYS A 208 -20.24 11.53 2.27
CA CYS A 208 -20.07 12.65 1.36
C CYS A 208 -20.08 12.10 -0.06
N TYR A 209 -20.85 12.71 -0.96
CA TYR A 209 -21.00 12.40 -2.38
C TYR A 209 -19.65 12.05 -3.05
N LEU A 210 -19.24 10.78 -2.99
CA LEU A 210 -18.12 10.25 -3.75
C LEU A 210 -18.72 9.72 -5.06
N PRO A 211 -18.47 10.39 -6.20
CA PRO A 211 -18.90 9.85 -7.47
C PRO A 211 -18.04 8.62 -7.75
N ILE A 212 -18.68 7.51 -8.10
CA ILE A 212 -18.05 6.29 -8.68
C ILE A 212 -17.39 5.38 -7.63
N LEU A 213 -18.18 4.85 -6.69
CA LEU A 213 -17.85 3.58 -6.04
C LEU A 213 -19.00 2.59 -6.23
N ASP A 214 -18.63 1.31 -6.42
CA ASP A 214 -19.55 0.21 -6.65
C ASP A 214 -20.68 0.21 -5.60
N PRO A 215 -21.95 0.06 -6.00
CA PRO A 215 -23.08 -0.07 -5.08
C PRO A 215 -22.89 -1.10 -3.96
N LEU A 216 -22.07 -2.13 -4.16
CA LEU A 216 -21.79 -3.19 -3.19
C LEU A 216 -20.84 -2.75 -2.06
N LEU A 217 -20.02 -1.71 -2.27
CA LEU A 217 -19.14 -1.14 -1.24
C LEU A 217 -19.89 -0.20 -0.27
N ARG A 218 -21.18 0.07 -0.50
CA ARG A 218 -21.96 1.11 0.20
C ARG A 218 -21.97 0.98 1.74
N PRO A 219 -22.20 -0.19 2.37
CA PRO A 219 -22.24 -0.26 3.84
C PRO A 219 -20.86 -0.06 4.50
N HIS A 220 -19.78 -0.28 3.75
CA HIS A 220 -18.40 -0.39 4.26
C HIS A 220 -17.62 0.93 4.24
N LEU A 221 -18.05 1.90 3.43
CA LEU A 221 -17.36 3.17 3.16
C LEU A 221 -17.45 4.23 4.27
N CYS A 222 -18.15 3.93 5.36
CA CYS A 222 -18.36 4.87 6.45
C CYS A 222 -17.13 5.05 7.36
N TYR A 223 -16.02 4.34 7.12
CA TYR A 223 -14.80 4.44 7.92
C TYR A 223 -13.63 4.95 7.09
N GLU A 224 -12.79 5.82 7.69
CA GLU A 224 -11.66 6.44 6.97
C GLU A 224 -10.67 5.42 6.41
N PHE A 225 -10.37 4.32 7.14
CA PHE A 225 -9.52 3.26 6.61
C PHE A 225 -10.07 2.67 5.30
N PHE A 226 -11.34 2.29 5.28
CA PHE A 226 -11.96 1.65 4.12
C PHE A 226 -12.03 2.61 2.92
N LYS A 227 -12.34 3.88 3.17
CA LYS A 227 -12.32 4.94 2.15
C LYS A 227 -10.96 5.08 1.48
N HIS A 228 -9.87 5.03 2.25
CA HIS A 228 -8.52 5.07 1.69
C HIS A 228 -8.12 3.76 1.01
N LEU A 229 -8.52 2.61 1.53
CA LEU A 229 -8.31 1.31 0.91
C LEU A 229 -8.98 1.21 -0.47
N SER A 230 -10.23 1.66 -0.57
CA SER A 230 -10.96 1.70 -1.84
C SER A 230 -10.31 2.65 -2.87
N ARG A 231 -9.84 3.83 -2.43
CA ARG A 231 -9.08 4.76 -3.29
C ARG A 231 -7.75 4.16 -3.74
N ASN A 232 -7.07 3.42 -2.86
CA ASN A 232 -5.82 2.74 -3.18
C ASN A 232 -6.04 1.67 -4.27
N TRP A 233 -7.11 0.88 -4.17
CA TRP A 233 -7.41 -0.17 -5.15
C TRP A 233 -7.86 0.35 -6.52
N THR A 234 -8.48 1.53 -6.55
CA THR A 234 -8.86 2.23 -7.79
C THR A 234 -7.76 3.17 -8.30
N GLY A 235 -6.67 3.29 -7.54
CA GLY A 235 -5.52 4.16 -7.76
C GLY A 235 -4.34 3.50 -8.47
N SER A 236 -3.32 4.30 -8.73
CA SER A 236 -1.95 3.85 -9.01
C SER A 236 -0.98 4.43 -7.97
N TYR A 237 0.31 4.12 -8.08
CA TYR A 237 1.34 4.72 -7.21
C TYR A 237 1.57 6.21 -7.46
N LEU A 238 0.89 6.83 -8.43
CA LEU A 238 1.05 8.24 -8.78
C LEU A 238 0.89 9.16 -7.56
N ASP A 239 -0.21 9.01 -6.81
CA ASP A 239 -0.50 9.90 -5.67
C ASP A 239 0.59 9.82 -4.60
N THR A 240 1.05 8.61 -4.28
CA THR A 240 2.10 8.42 -3.26
C THR A 240 3.44 8.99 -3.74
N ILE A 241 3.81 8.77 -5.01
CA ILE A 241 5.04 9.35 -5.58
C ILE A 241 4.99 10.87 -5.58
N VAL A 242 3.84 11.47 -5.92
CA VAL A 242 3.66 12.92 -5.92
C VAL A 242 3.75 13.50 -4.50
N HIS A 243 3.13 12.85 -3.52
CA HIS A 243 3.27 13.28 -2.12
C HIS A 243 4.72 13.20 -1.61
N VAL A 244 5.49 12.19 -2.03
CA VAL A 244 6.94 12.10 -1.75
C VAL A 244 7.69 13.22 -2.50
N LEU A 245 7.37 13.48 -3.76
CA LEU A 245 8.01 14.55 -4.56
C LEU A 245 7.90 15.90 -3.85
N TYR A 246 6.71 16.27 -3.37
CA TYR A 246 6.44 17.50 -2.61
C TYR A 246 6.95 17.50 -1.17
N GLN A 247 7.56 16.41 -0.71
CA GLN A 247 8.00 16.27 0.68
C GLN A 247 6.84 16.40 1.69
N GLU A 248 5.62 16.07 1.27
CA GLU A 248 4.48 16.00 2.18
C GLU A 248 4.48 14.73 3.03
N ILE A 249 5.14 13.69 2.50
CA ILE A 249 5.32 12.36 3.06
C ILE A 249 6.79 11.97 2.94
N ASP A 250 7.35 11.49 4.04
CA ASP A 250 8.73 11.02 4.10
C ASP A 250 8.86 9.59 3.59
N MET A 251 10.01 9.31 3.00
CA MET A 251 10.45 7.99 2.58
C MET A 251 11.95 7.88 2.87
N ALA A 252 12.37 6.86 3.63
CA ALA A 252 13.75 6.72 4.08
C ALA A 252 14.73 6.64 2.88
N SER A 253 14.37 5.84 1.87
CA SER A 253 15.07 5.80 0.60
C SER A 253 14.08 5.84 -0.55
N ILE A 254 14.21 6.84 -1.43
CA ILE A 254 13.40 6.89 -2.65
C ILE A 254 13.75 5.75 -3.62
N CYS A 255 14.94 5.12 -3.50
CA CYS A 255 15.32 4.02 -4.39
C CYS A 255 14.45 2.77 -4.19
N ASP A 256 13.75 2.67 -3.06
CA ASP A 256 12.88 1.55 -2.71
C ASP A 256 11.68 1.41 -3.66
N PHE A 257 11.37 2.41 -4.49
CA PHE A 257 10.35 2.22 -5.53
C PHE A 257 10.68 1.06 -6.48
N LYS A 258 11.95 0.65 -6.60
CA LYS A 258 12.32 -0.57 -7.35
C LYS A 258 11.72 -1.85 -6.75
N PHE A 259 11.46 -1.86 -5.44
CA PHE A 259 10.81 -2.97 -4.73
C PHE A 259 9.29 -2.85 -4.77
N ILE A 260 8.75 -1.63 -4.81
CA ILE A 260 7.31 -1.34 -4.88
C ILE A 260 6.76 -1.53 -6.30
N MET A 261 7.61 -1.29 -7.32
CA MET A 261 7.32 -1.45 -8.74
C MET A 261 8.35 -2.39 -9.41
N PRO A 262 8.41 -3.69 -9.05
CA PRO A 262 9.45 -4.60 -9.52
C PRO A 262 9.63 -4.67 -11.05
N PRO A 263 8.56 -4.65 -11.88
CA PRO A 263 8.73 -4.63 -13.34
C PRO A 263 9.47 -3.41 -13.90
N TYR A 264 9.62 -2.35 -13.09
CA TYR A 264 10.37 -1.14 -13.41
C TYR A 264 11.72 -1.07 -12.67
N ALA A 265 12.11 -2.11 -11.91
CA ALA A 265 13.25 -2.05 -10.99
C ALA A 265 14.55 -1.59 -11.65
N ARG A 266 14.91 -2.14 -12.82
CA ARG A 266 16.13 -1.75 -13.54
C ARG A 266 16.11 -0.30 -14.02
N VAL A 267 14.95 0.17 -14.50
CA VAL A 267 14.75 1.56 -14.93
C VAL A 267 14.88 2.50 -13.74
N LEU A 268 14.25 2.15 -12.61
CA LEU A 268 14.27 2.94 -11.38
C LEU A 268 15.66 2.94 -10.72
N SER A 269 16.37 1.81 -10.67
CA SER A 269 17.75 1.77 -10.17
C SER A 269 18.66 2.69 -10.99
N THR A 270 18.59 2.60 -12.32
CA THR A 270 19.40 3.45 -13.22
C THR A 270 19.04 4.93 -13.07
N ALA A 271 17.75 5.25 -12.96
CA ALA A 271 17.30 6.61 -12.73
C ALA A 271 17.79 7.15 -11.38
N TYR A 272 17.74 6.33 -10.32
CA TYR A 272 18.22 6.74 -9.00
C TYR A 272 19.73 7.06 -8.99
N GLU A 273 20.52 6.27 -9.72
CA GLU A 273 21.98 6.47 -9.82
C GLU A 273 22.37 7.70 -10.66
N THR A 274 21.54 8.09 -11.64
CA THR A 274 21.93 9.07 -12.68
C THR A 274 21.13 10.37 -12.65
N MET A 275 20.03 10.44 -11.92
CA MET A 275 19.14 11.61 -11.88
C MET A 275 19.13 12.28 -10.52
N SER A 276 18.73 13.56 -10.47
CA SER A 276 18.43 14.21 -9.20
C SER A 276 17.18 13.59 -8.56
N ARG A 277 16.99 13.77 -7.25
CA ARG A 277 15.80 13.31 -6.51
C ARG A 277 14.49 13.63 -7.24
N ASN A 278 14.30 14.88 -7.67
CA ASN A 278 13.05 15.32 -8.27
C ASN A 278 12.88 14.78 -9.70
N ASP A 279 13.97 14.71 -10.48
CA ASP A 279 13.95 14.08 -11.80
C ASP A 279 13.62 12.57 -11.69
N TYR A 280 14.17 11.88 -10.68
CA TYR A 280 13.87 10.48 -10.38
C TYR A 280 12.39 10.27 -10.03
N LEU A 281 11.86 11.04 -9.08
CA LEU A 281 10.47 10.91 -8.65
C LEU A 281 9.47 11.30 -9.77
N LEU A 282 9.78 12.32 -10.57
CA LEU A 282 8.97 12.65 -11.74
C LEU A 282 9.02 11.54 -12.81
N THR A 283 10.18 10.90 -13.00
CA THR A 283 10.29 9.72 -13.88
C THR A 283 9.39 8.58 -13.39
N ALA A 284 9.44 8.26 -12.10
CA ALA A 284 8.58 7.22 -11.51
C ALA A 284 7.08 7.56 -11.65
N ALA A 285 6.71 8.84 -11.44
CA ALA A 285 5.33 9.32 -11.61
C ALA A 285 4.85 9.19 -13.07
N ILE A 286 5.69 9.55 -14.04
CA ILE A 286 5.40 9.41 -15.47
C ILE A 286 5.25 7.94 -15.85
N LEU A 287 6.12 7.04 -15.36
CA LEU A 287 6.00 5.61 -15.61
C LEU A 287 4.68 5.04 -15.07
N CYS A 288 4.17 5.54 -13.94
CA CYS A 288 2.89 5.11 -13.37
C CYS A 288 1.69 5.43 -14.26
N VAL A 289 1.72 6.54 -15.02
CA VAL A 289 0.61 6.96 -15.88
C VAL A 289 0.70 6.43 -17.30
N VAL A 290 1.73 5.65 -17.64
CA VAL A 290 1.82 4.96 -18.94
C VAL A 290 0.63 4.01 -19.11
N HIS A 291 0.38 3.19 -18.09
CA HIS A 291 -0.72 2.22 -18.12
C HIS A 291 -1.90 2.62 -17.24
N ALA A 292 -1.68 3.33 -16.13
CA ALA A 292 -2.77 3.71 -15.23
C ALA A 292 -3.45 5.02 -15.65
N ARG A 293 -4.77 5.10 -15.44
CA ARG A 293 -5.46 6.39 -15.51
C ARG A 293 -5.10 7.21 -14.28
N PRO A 294 -4.97 8.55 -14.40
CA PRO A 294 -4.82 9.41 -13.24
C PRO A 294 -6.07 9.31 -12.36
N SER A 295 -5.89 8.95 -11.09
CA SER A 295 -6.99 8.77 -10.14
C SER A 295 -7.27 10.06 -9.39
N GLY A 296 -8.05 10.94 -10.01
CA GLY A 296 -8.50 12.19 -9.40
C GLY A 296 -7.53 13.36 -9.56
N PRO A 297 -7.90 14.56 -9.05
CA PRO A 297 -7.04 15.74 -9.11
C PRO A 297 -5.79 15.55 -8.26
N LEU A 298 -4.63 15.75 -8.88
CA LEU A 298 -3.37 15.90 -8.16
C LEU A 298 -3.31 17.26 -7.44
N LEU A 299 -2.44 17.41 -6.44
CA LEU A 299 -2.15 18.65 -5.71
C LEU A 299 -0.62 18.78 -5.56
N PRO A 300 -0.01 19.99 -5.47
CA PRO A 300 -0.13 21.21 -6.30
C PRO A 300 0.60 21.09 -7.67
N SER A 301 1.06 22.20 -8.28
CA SER A 301 1.66 22.28 -9.63
C SER A 301 3.06 21.66 -9.73
N LEU A 302 3.22 20.62 -10.56
CA LEU A 302 4.52 19.94 -10.75
C LEU A 302 5.59 20.85 -11.36
N GLU A 303 5.20 21.97 -11.99
CA GLU A 303 6.10 22.90 -12.68
C GLU A 303 7.07 23.62 -11.72
N ASP A 304 6.64 23.87 -10.48
CA ASP A 304 7.37 24.75 -9.54
C ASP A 304 8.55 24.06 -8.84
N MET A 305 8.77 22.77 -9.12
CA MET A 305 9.83 21.98 -8.49
C MET A 305 11.17 22.15 -9.24
N ASP A 306 12.28 22.04 -8.51
CA ASP A 306 13.63 22.10 -9.10
C ASP A 306 14.00 20.78 -9.77
N TYR A 307 14.08 20.79 -11.10
CA TYR A 307 14.48 19.65 -11.94
C TYR A 307 15.77 19.98 -12.68
N ARG A 308 16.69 19.00 -12.80
CA ARG A 308 17.92 19.22 -13.58
C ARG A 308 17.73 18.87 -15.05
N ARG A 309 17.03 17.77 -15.33
CA ARG A 309 16.83 17.23 -16.69
C ARG A 309 15.44 17.50 -17.24
N TYR A 310 14.43 17.53 -16.38
CA TYR A 310 13.07 17.85 -16.79
C TYR A 310 12.84 19.36 -16.96
N ARG A 311 12.05 19.74 -17.96
CA ARG A 311 11.61 21.13 -18.20
C ARG A 311 10.14 21.16 -18.54
N PHE A 312 9.44 22.14 -17.99
CA PHE A 312 8.04 22.43 -18.28
C PHE A 312 7.97 23.55 -19.31
N SER A 313 7.15 23.37 -20.34
CA SER A 313 6.94 24.39 -21.35
C SER A 313 5.46 24.50 -21.68
N LYS A 314 4.89 25.70 -21.53
CA LYS A 314 3.49 25.95 -21.84
C LYS A 314 3.19 25.56 -23.29
N ALA A 315 2.21 24.67 -23.49
CA ALA A 315 1.83 24.20 -24.81
C ALA A 315 1.20 25.35 -25.61
N ARG A 316 1.57 25.49 -26.89
CA ARG A 316 0.96 26.47 -27.79
C ARG A 316 -0.35 25.89 -28.33
N GLY A 317 -1.49 26.50 -28.00
CA GLY A 317 -2.80 26.06 -28.50
C GLY A 317 -3.97 26.85 -27.89
N ARG A 318 -5.11 26.88 -28.59
CA ARG A 318 -6.38 27.34 -28.00
C ARG A 318 -6.92 26.21 -27.11
N PHE A 319 -6.75 26.35 -25.80
CA PHE A 319 -7.44 25.51 -24.84
C PHE A 319 -8.78 26.17 -24.44
N SER A 320 -9.72 25.37 -23.92
CA SER A 320 -10.92 25.90 -23.29
C SER A 320 -10.55 26.93 -22.22
N LYS A 321 -11.41 27.94 -22.01
CA LYS A 321 -11.19 28.96 -20.96
C LYS A 321 -10.95 28.26 -19.62
N GLY A 322 -9.85 28.59 -18.94
CA GLY A 322 -9.49 28.04 -17.63
C GLY A 322 -8.67 26.75 -17.66
N LYS A 323 -8.22 26.29 -18.84
CA LYS A 323 -7.31 25.14 -18.97
C LYS A 323 -5.92 25.58 -19.43
N VAL A 324 -4.88 25.21 -18.70
CA VAL A 324 -3.48 25.39 -19.08
C VAL A 324 -2.85 24.01 -19.26
N ARG A 325 -2.14 23.79 -20.37
CA ARG A 325 -1.37 22.57 -20.61
C ARG A 325 0.11 22.91 -20.71
N TYR A 326 0.95 22.13 -20.05
CA TYR A 326 2.39 22.16 -20.13
C TYR A 326 2.90 20.85 -20.73
N ASN A 327 3.83 20.96 -21.68
CA ASN A 327 4.62 19.82 -22.11
C ASN A 327 5.75 19.63 -21.12
N ILE A 328 5.86 18.42 -20.57
CA ILE A 328 6.98 17.97 -19.75
C ILE A 328 8.01 17.34 -20.69
N ARG A 329 9.23 17.89 -20.68
CA ARG A 329 10.33 17.45 -21.54
C ARG A 329 11.47 16.89 -20.73
N LEU A 330 11.97 15.71 -21.09
CA LEU A 330 13.19 15.10 -20.58
C LEU A 330 14.29 15.33 -21.61
N ASP A 331 15.37 16.04 -21.22
CA ASP A 331 16.49 16.39 -22.10
C ASP A 331 16.06 17.00 -23.45
N GLY A 332 15.00 17.81 -23.42
CA GLY A 332 14.45 18.49 -24.60
C GLY A 332 13.39 17.70 -25.37
N VAL A 333 13.16 16.41 -25.09
CA VAL A 333 12.14 15.58 -25.74
C VAL A 333 10.88 15.52 -24.88
N THR A 334 9.71 15.76 -25.46
CA THR A 334 8.43 15.67 -24.72
C THR A 334 8.14 14.24 -24.32
N VAL A 335 7.83 14.02 -23.04
CA VAL A 335 7.51 12.70 -22.47
C VAL A 335 6.17 12.68 -21.73
N ALA A 336 5.63 13.82 -21.34
CA ALA A 336 4.32 13.89 -20.72
C ALA A 336 3.69 15.27 -20.90
N ASN A 337 2.42 15.38 -20.54
CA ASN A 337 1.68 16.62 -20.44
C ASN A 337 1.11 16.76 -19.04
N TRP A 338 1.25 17.96 -18.49
CA TRP A 338 0.60 18.40 -17.26
C TRP A 338 -0.53 19.36 -17.62
N GLU A 339 -1.75 19.03 -17.21
CA GLU A 339 -2.90 19.88 -17.45
C GLU A 339 -3.46 20.42 -16.14
N ASP A 340 -3.55 21.74 -16.04
CA ASP A 340 -4.26 22.45 -14.98
C ASP A 340 -5.63 22.89 -15.50
N TRP A 341 -6.68 22.53 -14.78
CA TRP A 341 -8.06 22.89 -15.08
C TRP A 341 -8.68 23.59 -13.86
N CYS A 342 -9.07 24.85 -14.03
CA CYS A 342 -9.95 25.51 -13.06
C CYS A 342 -11.38 24.99 -13.24
N GLY A 343 -11.95 24.37 -12.21
CA GLY A 343 -13.36 23.98 -12.21
C GLY A 343 -14.32 25.18 -12.31
N LEU A 344 -15.63 24.91 -12.41
CA LEU A 344 -16.69 25.94 -12.40
C LEU A 344 -16.61 26.87 -11.17
N HIS A 345 -16.11 26.34 -10.05
CA HIS A 345 -15.72 27.14 -8.89
C HIS A 345 -14.23 27.51 -9.03
N LYS A 346 -13.96 28.81 -9.25
CA LYS A 346 -12.63 29.42 -9.50
C LYS A 346 -11.55 29.17 -8.42
N SER A 347 -11.85 28.40 -7.37
CA SER A 347 -10.95 28.09 -6.26
C SER A 347 -10.44 26.65 -6.28
N ALA A 348 -10.95 25.77 -7.15
CA ALA A 348 -10.52 24.37 -7.23
C ALA A 348 -9.78 24.12 -8.55
N HIS A 349 -8.46 23.99 -8.46
CA HIS A 349 -7.61 23.52 -9.55
C HIS A 349 -7.60 21.99 -9.57
N PHE A 350 -7.84 21.41 -10.74
CA PHE A 350 -7.73 19.98 -11.00
C PHE A 350 -6.55 19.76 -11.92
N TYR A 351 -5.57 18.99 -11.43
CA TYR A 351 -4.39 18.69 -12.19
C TYR A 351 -4.42 17.26 -12.73
N MET A 352 -3.99 17.10 -13.98
CA MET A 352 -3.94 15.80 -14.65
C MET A 352 -2.58 15.60 -15.34
N LEU A 353 -1.93 14.49 -15.04
CA LEU A 353 -0.73 14.02 -15.73
C LEU A 353 -1.13 13.01 -16.81
N SER A 354 -0.61 13.16 -18.01
CA SER A 354 -0.82 12.22 -19.13
C SER A 354 0.48 12.01 -19.89
N VAL A 355 0.74 10.81 -20.39
CA VAL A 355 1.93 10.50 -21.19
C VAL A 355 1.72 10.80 -22.67
N VAL A 356 2.82 10.95 -23.42
CA VAL A 356 2.78 10.96 -24.90
C VAL A 356 3.12 9.57 -25.45
N GLN A 357 2.98 9.38 -26.76
CA GLN A 357 3.42 8.15 -27.41
C GLN A 357 4.93 7.96 -27.23
N ASP A 358 5.36 6.70 -27.08
CA ASP A 358 6.77 6.29 -26.93
C ASP A 358 7.49 6.84 -25.68
N THR A 359 6.74 7.31 -24.68
CA THR A 359 7.29 7.88 -23.43
C THR A 359 8.31 6.95 -22.75
N GLU A 360 8.00 5.65 -22.63
CA GLU A 360 8.93 4.70 -22.03
C GLU A 360 10.24 4.62 -22.82
N GLN A 361 10.19 4.54 -24.16
CA GLN A 361 11.38 4.46 -25.00
C GLN A 361 12.26 5.71 -24.86
N VAL A 362 11.65 6.89 -24.76
CA VAL A 362 12.38 8.14 -24.53
C VAL A 362 13.08 8.13 -23.17
N ILE A 363 12.39 7.67 -22.12
CA ILE A 363 12.98 7.53 -20.78
C ILE A 363 14.14 6.53 -20.78
N LEU A 364 13.95 5.34 -21.37
CA LEU A 364 14.99 4.31 -21.47
C LEU A 364 16.23 4.84 -22.20
N LYS A 365 16.03 5.51 -23.33
CA LYS A 365 17.13 6.13 -24.09
C LYS A 365 17.85 7.22 -23.28
N ALA A 366 17.10 8.09 -22.59
CA ALA A 366 17.68 9.13 -21.75
C ALA A 366 18.48 8.56 -20.57
N LEU A 367 18.11 7.38 -20.08
CA LEU A 367 18.85 6.65 -19.04
C LEU A 367 20.03 5.83 -19.59
N GLY A 368 20.25 5.82 -20.91
CA GLY A 368 21.30 5.00 -21.53
C GLY A 368 20.98 3.50 -21.55
N LEU A 369 19.74 3.11 -21.27
CA LEU A 369 19.27 1.73 -21.29
C LEU A 369 18.92 1.32 -22.73
N THR A 370 19.94 1.24 -23.59
CA THR A 370 19.80 0.93 -25.02
C THR A 370 20.23 -0.49 -25.39
N ASP A 371 20.54 -1.32 -24.40
CA ASP A 371 20.92 -2.71 -24.60
C ASP A 371 19.78 -3.51 -25.29
N PRO A 372 20.01 -4.13 -26.46
CA PRO A 372 18.94 -4.77 -27.22
C PRO A 372 18.27 -5.95 -26.51
N GLU A 373 19.03 -6.69 -25.69
CA GLU A 373 18.50 -7.82 -24.93
C GLU A 373 17.56 -7.33 -23.83
N PHE A 374 17.98 -6.33 -23.06
CA PHE A 374 17.14 -5.66 -22.08
C PHE A 374 15.89 -5.06 -22.72
N LEU A 375 16.01 -4.36 -23.85
CA LEU A 375 14.85 -3.76 -24.53
C LEU A 375 13.83 -4.82 -24.97
N ARG A 376 14.31 -5.99 -25.43
CA ARG A 376 13.46 -7.12 -25.78
C ARG A 376 12.75 -7.68 -24.54
N GLU A 377 13.46 -7.91 -23.44
CA GLU A 377 12.87 -8.37 -22.18
C GLU A 377 11.86 -7.37 -21.62
N TYR A 378 12.22 -6.08 -21.64
CA TYR A 378 11.33 -5.00 -21.23
C TYR A 378 10.07 -5.02 -22.09
N ALA A 379 10.16 -5.11 -23.41
CA ALA A 379 8.97 -5.20 -24.26
C ALA A 379 8.07 -6.41 -23.91
N LEU A 380 8.66 -7.58 -23.62
CA LEU A 380 7.91 -8.79 -23.24
C LEU A 380 7.19 -8.68 -21.88
N GLN A 381 7.64 -7.80 -20.99
CA GLN A 381 7.07 -7.61 -19.64
C GLN A 381 5.95 -6.55 -19.56
N GLU A 382 5.37 -6.12 -20.68
CA GLU A 382 4.34 -5.08 -20.71
C GLU A 382 3.13 -5.40 -19.81
N GLU A 383 2.62 -6.63 -19.86
CA GLU A 383 1.47 -7.01 -19.03
C GLU A 383 1.83 -7.05 -17.54
N ALA A 384 3.05 -7.46 -17.18
CA ALA A 384 3.53 -7.41 -15.81
C ALA A 384 3.61 -5.96 -15.30
N ARG A 385 4.11 -5.03 -16.13
CA ARG A 385 4.11 -3.59 -15.82
C ARG A 385 2.71 -3.04 -15.63
N ARG A 386 1.79 -3.37 -16.54
CA ARG A 386 0.39 -2.96 -16.47
C ARG A 386 -0.29 -3.48 -15.19
N SER A 387 -0.16 -4.78 -14.92
CA SER A 387 -0.74 -5.44 -13.74
C SER A 387 -0.13 -4.94 -12.41
N CYS A 388 1.11 -4.45 -12.43
CA CYS A 388 1.70 -3.78 -11.26
C CYS A 388 1.01 -2.43 -10.95
N LEU A 389 0.61 -1.70 -11.99
CA LEU A 389 0.06 -0.34 -11.87
C LEU A 389 -1.47 -0.29 -11.75
N ILE A 390 -2.17 -1.27 -12.31
CA ILE A 390 -3.63 -1.36 -12.29
C ILE A 390 -4.04 -2.68 -11.64
N LEU A 391 -4.85 -2.60 -10.59
CA LEU A 391 -5.43 -3.79 -9.98
C LEU A 391 -6.60 -4.33 -10.83
N PRO A 392 -6.84 -5.66 -10.79
CA PRO A 392 -7.96 -6.27 -11.49
C PRO A 392 -9.29 -5.74 -10.97
N LYS A 393 -10.26 -5.67 -11.89
CA LYS A 393 -11.63 -5.32 -11.55
C LYS A 393 -12.28 -6.39 -10.67
N GLU A 394 -13.34 -6.00 -9.97
CA GLU A 394 -14.11 -6.90 -9.09
C GLU A 394 -14.64 -8.14 -9.82
N GLU A 395 -15.00 -7.99 -11.09
CA GLU A 395 -15.43 -9.10 -11.96
C GLU A 395 -14.38 -10.22 -12.09
N THR A 396 -13.10 -9.90 -11.87
CA THR A 396 -11.98 -10.85 -12.05
C THR A 396 -11.46 -11.40 -10.73
N VAL A 397 -11.53 -10.62 -9.65
CA VAL A 397 -11.09 -11.03 -8.30
C VAL A 397 -12.13 -10.52 -7.30
N PRO A 398 -12.74 -11.35 -6.45
CA PRO A 398 -13.72 -10.87 -5.47
C PRO A 398 -13.06 -9.93 -4.44
N LEU A 399 -13.84 -9.03 -3.86
CA LEU A 399 -13.35 -8.15 -2.79
C LEU A 399 -13.05 -8.96 -1.52
N PRO A 400 -11.93 -8.69 -0.84
CA PRO A 400 -11.60 -9.38 0.40
C PRO A 400 -12.53 -8.92 1.55
N THR A 401 -12.65 -9.76 2.58
CA THR A 401 -13.41 -9.37 3.79
C THR A 401 -12.61 -8.35 4.59
N VAL A 402 -13.19 -7.18 4.86
CA VAL A 402 -12.57 -6.13 5.68
C VAL A 402 -13.32 -5.93 6.99
N LYS A 403 -12.59 -5.92 8.11
CA LYS A 403 -13.09 -5.68 9.46
C LYS A 403 -12.38 -4.50 10.11
N ILE A 404 -13.05 -3.89 11.08
CA ILE A 404 -12.55 -2.72 11.82
C ILE A 404 -12.74 -2.98 13.30
N ALA A 405 -11.63 -2.95 14.03
CA ALA A 405 -11.58 -3.05 15.47
C ALA A 405 -10.96 -1.77 16.07
N SER A 406 -11.37 -1.44 17.28
CA SER A 406 -10.72 -0.44 18.11
C SER A 406 -10.29 -1.06 19.43
N VAL A 407 -9.10 -0.71 19.90
CA VAL A 407 -8.53 -1.18 21.16
C VAL A 407 -8.31 0.00 22.09
N VAL A 408 -8.61 -0.20 23.36
CA VAL A 408 -8.19 0.70 24.44
C VAL A 408 -7.06 0.00 25.19
N LEU A 409 -5.85 0.55 25.06
CA LEU A 409 -4.61 -0.01 25.61
C LEU A 409 -4.37 0.42 27.06
#